data_AF-A0A2H0DPX5-F1
#
_entry.id   AF-A0A2H0DPX5-F1
#
_cell.length_a   1.000
_cell.length_b   1.000
_cell.length_c   1.000
_cell.angle_alpha   90.00
_cell.angle_beta   90.00
_cell.angle_gamma   90.00
#
_symmetry.space_group_name_H-M   'P 1'
#
loop_
_entity.id
_entity.type
_entity.pdbx_description
1 polymer ?
#
loop_
_entity_poly.entity_id
_entity_poly.type
_entity_poly.pdbx_seq_one_letter_code
_entity_poly.pdbx_strand_id
1 'polypeptide(L)'
;MKKLLLATSLLAFAACKKQPAPSGPKLGAPDAGDYTRELVPAAATVTASSGPVKISLSMPTTSYRAIDGSIWVRFTVENIGELPFLVYGDALVLGAESLLKAGALMKLEVLDSDGDRAYFSPPEDHYPPVECWPEAYLLDFAERVNKYAFTLGPGKSTSTASYSYQPRFEAWCEKKPPPTQRVGFAEIRGFQFKPGVHTVRSSYNRTPPKGSRNIGNPDAVRVATPWLRFEVLP
;
A
#
# COMPACT_ATOMS: atom_id res chain seq x y z
N MET A 1 -30.14 58.17 -33.48
CA MET A 1 -31.52 58.64 -33.23
C MET A 1 -32.43 57.42 -33.04
N LYS A 2 -33.39 57.56 -32.13
CA LYS A 2 -34.34 56.54 -31.64
C LYS A 2 -35.19 55.86 -32.73
N LYS A 3 -35.59 54.60 -32.47
CA LYS A 3 -36.94 53.96 -32.62
C LYS A 3 -36.75 52.47 -32.25
N LEU A 4 -37.07 51.99 -31.05
CA LEU A 4 -38.37 51.72 -30.41
C LEU A 4 -39.36 50.95 -31.31
N LEU A 5 -39.56 49.66 -31.03
CA LEU A 5 -40.75 48.83 -31.29
C LEU A 5 -40.56 47.53 -30.46
N LEU A 6 -41.11 47.48 -29.25
CA LEU A 6 -42.42 46.95 -28.85
C LEU A 6 -42.48 45.41 -28.79
N ALA A 7 -42.70 44.94 -27.57
CA ALA A 7 -42.86 43.55 -27.19
C ALA A 7 -44.20 42.96 -27.68
N THR A 8 -44.18 41.68 -28.03
CA THR A 8 -45.36 40.81 -28.03
C THR A 8 -44.97 39.48 -27.42
N SER A 9 -45.45 39.29 -26.18
CA SER A 9 -45.46 38.03 -25.44
C SER A 9 -46.49 37.10 -26.07
N LEU A 10 -46.10 35.86 -26.38
CA LEU A 10 -47.01 34.75 -26.68
C LEU A 10 -46.48 33.51 -25.96
N LEU A 11 -47.12 33.23 -24.83
CA LEU A 11 -47.07 31.96 -24.12
C LEU A 11 -47.54 30.84 -25.06
N ALA A 12 -46.66 29.87 -25.34
CA ALA A 12 -47.05 28.60 -25.92
C ALA A 12 -46.76 27.49 -24.90
N PHE A 13 -47.81 27.09 -24.19
CA PHE A 13 -47.85 25.85 -23.43
C PHE A 13 -47.75 24.67 -24.41
N ALA A 14 -46.56 24.09 -24.54
CA ALA A 14 -46.43 22.78 -25.16
C ALA A 14 -46.88 21.72 -24.15
N ALA A 15 -48.08 21.20 -24.39
CA ALA A 15 -48.66 20.07 -23.69
C ALA A 15 -47.72 18.84 -23.79
N CYS A 16 -47.06 18.49 -22.70
CA CYS A 16 -46.41 17.18 -22.53
C CYS A 16 -47.50 16.09 -22.56
N LYS A 17 -47.65 15.44 -23.73
CA LYS A 17 -48.35 14.15 -23.81
C LYS A 17 -47.64 13.16 -22.88
N LYS A 18 -48.37 12.65 -21.88
CA LYS A 18 -47.95 11.52 -21.03
C LYS A 18 -47.57 10.35 -21.93
N GLN A 19 -46.29 10.06 -22.02
CA GLN A 19 -45.78 8.81 -22.54
C GLN A 19 -46.07 7.72 -21.49
N PRO A 20 -46.72 6.59 -21.82
CA PRO A 20 -46.84 5.50 -20.87
C PRO A 20 -45.43 4.97 -20.56
N ALA A 21 -45.14 4.82 -19.27
CA ALA A 21 -43.86 4.32 -18.81
C ALA A 21 -43.62 2.92 -19.42
N PRO A 22 -42.41 2.62 -19.93
CA PRO A 22 -42.07 1.26 -20.28
C PRO A 22 -42.17 0.42 -19.01
N SER A 23 -43.03 -0.60 -19.04
CA SER A 23 -43.10 -1.63 -18.00
C SER A 23 -41.83 -2.47 -18.04
N GLY A 24 -40.77 -1.95 -17.41
CA GLY A 24 -39.59 -2.74 -17.09
C GLY A 24 -39.94 -3.87 -16.11
N PRO A 25 -39.14 -4.95 -16.06
CA PRO A 25 -39.34 -6.00 -15.08
C PRO A 25 -39.37 -5.38 -13.67
N LYS A 26 -40.40 -5.71 -12.89
CA LYS A 26 -40.49 -5.35 -11.47
C LYS A 26 -39.28 -5.97 -10.77
N LEU A 27 -38.25 -5.17 -10.54
CA LEU A 27 -37.27 -5.45 -9.51
C LEU A 27 -38.02 -5.32 -8.17
N GLY A 28 -38.42 -6.45 -7.61
CA GLY A 28 -38.88 -6.49 -6.22
C GLY A 28 -37.80 -5.86 -5.35
N ALA A 29 -38.21 -5.07 -4.35
CA ALA A 29 -37.30 -4.70 -3.28
C ALA A 29 -36.71 -6.00 -2.71
N PRO A 30 -35.38 -6.13 -2.56
CA PRO A 30 -34.83 -7.31 -1.94
C PRO A 30 -35.39 -7.39 -0.52
N ASP A 31 -36.00 -8.54 -0.22
CA ASP A 31 -36.49 -8.89 1.09
C ASP A 31 -35.42 -8.64 2.14
N ALA A 32 -35.86 -8.26 3.34
CA ALA A 32 -35.05 -8.20 4.55
C ALA A 32 -34.53 -9.62 4.88
N GLY A 33 -33.49 -10.04 4.19
CA GLY A 33 -32.73 -11.25 4.43
C GLY A 33 -31.33 -10.88 4.85
N ASP A 34 -30.80 -11.61 5.83
CA ASP A 34 -29.49 -11.46 6.42
C ASP A 34 -28.36 -11.57 5.38
N TYR A 35 -28.05 -10.46 4.71
CA TYR A 35 -26.78 -10.29 4.07
C TYR A 35 -25.79 -9.89 5.17
N THR A 36 -25.00 -10.85 5.65
CA THR A 36 -23.68 -10.54 6.21
C THR A 36 -22.84 -9.93 5.09
N ARG A 37 -23.07 -8.64 4.83
CA ARG A 37 -22.14 -7.81 4.10
C ARG A 37 -20.93 -7.73 5.01
N GLU A 38 -19.95 -8.60 4.78
CA GLU A 38 -18.62 -8.43 5.35
C GLU A 38 -18.23 -7.00 4.98
N LEU A 39 -18.30 -6.11 5.96
CA LEU A 39 -17.89 -4.71 5.86
C LEU A 39 -16.38 -4.73 5.72
N VAL A 40 -15.88 -5.13 4.56
CA VAL A 40 -14.49 -4.91 4.18
C VAL A 40 -14.38 -3.39 4.02
N PRO A 41 -13.67 -2.67 4.91
CA PRO A 41 -13.49 -1.24 4.74
C PRO A 41 -12.75 -1.05 3.42
N ALA A 42 -13.11 -0.01 2.66
CA ALA A 42 -12.51 0.25 1.37
C ALA A 42 -10.98 0.21 1.49
N ALA A 43 -10.35 -0.64 0.68
CA ALA A 43 -8.90 -0.68 0.57
C ALA A 43 -8.39 0.72 0.21
N ALA A 44 -7.58 1.32 1.08
CA ALA A 44 -7.03 2.64 0.85
C ALA A 44 -5.69 2.50 0.12
N THR A 45 -5.53 3.22 -0.99
CA THR A 45 -4.26 3.28 -1.72
C THR A 45 -3.85 4.73 -1.95
N VAL A 46 -2.62 5.05 -1.60
CA VAL A 46 -1.98 6.34 -1.89
C VAL A 46 -0.78 6.11 -2.80
N THR A 47 -0.56 7.04 -3.74
CA THR A 47 0.51 6.92 -4.73
C THR A 47 1.29 8.22 -4.84
N ALA A 48 2.58 8.12 -5.17
CA ALA A 48 3.41 9.26 -5.52
C ALA A 48 4.47 8.85 -6.54
N SER A 49 5.00 9.82 -7.28
CA SER A 49 6.04 9.57 -8.30
C SER A 49 7.12 10.64 -8.28
N SER A 50 8.34 10.23 -8.62
CA SER A 50 9.47 11.12 -8.88
C SER A 50 10.38 10.48 -9.92
N GLY A 51 10.67 11.20 -11.01
CA GLY A 51 11.39 10.64 -12.15
C GLY A 51 10.67 9.40 -12.71
N PRO A 52 11.40 8.31 -13.04
CA PRO A 52 10.77 7.10 -13.59
C PRO A 52 10.17 6.18 -12.51
N VAL A 53 10.16 6.60 -11.25
CA VAL A 53 9.69 5.77 -10.13
C VAL A 53 8.33 6.26 -9.67
N LYS A 54 7.36 5.35 -9.64
CA LYS A 54 6.09 5.51 -8.92
C LYS A 54 6.05 4.52 -7.77
N ILE A 55 5.62 4.98 -6.60
CA ILE A 55 5.37 4.13 -5.45
C ILE A 55 3.92 4.18 -5.05
N SER A 56 3.42 3.07 -4.53
CA SER A 56 2.09 2.96 -3.94
C SER A 56 2.16 2.31 -2.57
N LEU A 57 1.37 2.81 -1.64
CA LEU A 57 1.07 2.15 -0.37
C LEU A 57 -0.42 1.82 -0.35
N SER A 58 -0.74 0.54 -0.20
CA SER A 58 -2.11 0.07 -0.02
C SER A 58 -2.29 -0.56 1.35
N MET A 59 -3.46 -0.37 1.96
CA MET A 59 -3.94 -1.14 3.11
C MET A 59 -5.25 -1.84 2.71
N PRO A 60 -5.49 -3.10 3.15
CA PRO A 60 -6.71 -3.82 2.81
C PRO A 60 -7.94 -3.29 3.57
N THR A 61 -7.71 -2.54 4.63
CA THR A 61 -8.71 -1.91 5.50
C THR A 61 -8.07 -0.66 6.12
N THR A 62 -8.89 0.32 6.49
CA THR A 62 -8.47 1.47 7.29
C THR A 62 -8.96 1.38 8.73
N SER A 63 -9.41 0.20 9.18
CA SER A 63 -9.87 -0.05 10.54
C SER A 63 -9.15 -1.28 11.10
N TYR A 64 -8.46 -1.08 12.22
CA TYR A 64 -7.69 -2.09 12.96
C TYR A 64 -8.10 -2.08 14.42
N ARG A 65 -7.86 -3.17 15.17
CA ARG A 65 -8.08 -3.17 16.64
C ARG A 65 -6.76 -3.04 17.36
N ALA A 66 -6.76 -2.32 18.49
CA ALA A 66 -5.57 -2.14 19.31
C ALA A 66 -4.98 -3.49 19.76
N ILE A 67 -5.85 -4.46 20.11
CA ILE A 67 -5.45 -5.80 20.54
C ILE A 67 -4.71 -6.61 19.45
N ASP A 68 -4.95 -6.33 18.17
CA ASP A 68 -4.32 -7.09 17.08
C ASP A 68 -2.83 -6.74 16.98
N GLY A 69 -2.43 -5.50 17.33
CA GLY A 69 -1.04 -5.05 17.31
C GLY A 69 -0.35 -5.14 15.94
N SER A 70 -1.16 -5.17 14.88
CA SER A 70 -0.70 -5.41 13.50
C SER A 70 -1.36 -4.42 12.54
N ILE A 71 -0.59 -4.01 11.53
CA ILE A 71 -1.13 -3.41 10.30
C ILE A 71 -0.84 -4.31 9.12
N TRP A 72 -1.61 -4.11 8.06
CA TRP A 72 -1.47 -4.89 6.83
C TRP A 72 -1.22 -3.93 5.68
N VAL A 73 -0.10 -4.10 4.99
CA VAL A 73 0.34 -3.16 3.96
C VAL A 73 0.80 -3.88 2.71
N ARG A 74 0.68 -3.21 1.56
CA ARG A 74 1.36 -3.56 0.33
C ARG A 74 2.10 -2.33 -0.15
N PHE A 75 3.42 -2.42 -0.19
CA PHE A 75 4.26 -1.41 -0.83
C PHE A 75 4.59 -1.88 -2.24
N THR A 76 4.36 -1.02 -3.22
CA THR A 76 4.59 -1.31 -4.64
C THR A 76 5.54 -0.26 -5.22
N VAL A 77 6.52 -0.71 -6.00
CA VAL A 77 7.36 0.14 -6.85
C VAL A 77 7.05 -0.20 -8.30
N GLU A 78 6.83 0.83 -9.11
CA GLU A 78 6.53 0.76 -10.53
C GLU A 78 7.52 1.61 -11.31
N ASN A 79 8.00 1.08 -12.43
CA ASN A 79 8.77 1.84 -13.40
C ASN A 79 7.82 2.50 -14.41
N ILE A 80 7.63 3.80 -14.28
CA ILE A 80 6.81 4.62 -15.19
C ILE A 80 7.66 5.34 -16.25
N GLY A 81 8.97 5.09 -16.29
CA GLY A 81 9.88 5.62 -17.30
C GLY A 81 10.06 4.69 -18.50
N GLU A 82 10.87 5.14 -19.45
CA GLU A 82 11.17 4.43 -20.69
C GLU A 82 12.37 3.48 -20.57
N LEU A 83 13.21 3.67 -19.56
CA LEU A 83 14.42 2.87 -19.34
C LEU A 83 14.26 1.93 -18.14
N PRO A 84 14.79 0.70 -18.23
CA PRO A 84 14.82 -0.20 -17.09
C PRO A 84 15.75 0.32 -15.98
N PHE A 85 15.41 0.06 -14.71
CA PHE A 85 16.30 0.39 -13.59
C PHE A 85 16.42 -0.74 -12.57
N LEU A 86 17.57 -0.79 -11.89
CA LEU A 86 17.83 -1.77 -10.84
C LEU A 86 17.01 -1.46 -9.59
N VAL A 87 16.33 -2.46 -9.04
CA VAL A 87 15.55 -2.39 -7.81
C VAL A 87 16.14 -3.34 -6.77
N TYR A 88 16.30 -2.81 -5.56
CA TYR A 88 16.59 -3.59 -4.36
C TYR A 88 15.87 -2.96 -3.17
N GLY A 89 15.48 -3.79 -2.22
CA GLY A 89 15.02 -3.35 -0.90
C GLY A 89 14.90 -4.55 0.01
N ASP A 90 15.37 -4.43 1.25
CA ASP A 90 15.24 -5.49 2.26
C ASP A 90 13.78 -5.95 2.40
N ALA A 91 12.81 -5.06 2.20
CA ALA A 91 11.39 -5.41 2.25
C ALA A 91 10.93 -6.40 1.16
N LEU A 92 11.63 -6.46 0.03
CA LEU A 92 11.35 -7.42 -1.05
C LEU A 92 11.99 -8.79 -0.79
N VAL A 93 13.00 -8.86 0.09
CA VAL A 93 13.81 -10.06 0.32
C VAL A 93 13.51 -10.69 1.68
N LEU A 94 13.49 -9.85 2.72
CA LEU A 94 13.40 -10.24 4.12
C LEU A 94 11.99 -10.04 4.70
N GLY A 95 11.12 -9.30 4.01
CA GLY A 95 9.74 -9.08 4.42
C GLY A 95 9.35 -7.66 4.77
N ALA A 96 8.04 -7.41 4.84
CA ALA A 96 7.48 -6.08 5.05
C ALA A 96 7.92 -5.40 6.36
N GLU A 97 8.28 -6.16 7.40
CA GLU A 97 8.88 -5.59 8.62
C GLU A 97 10.16 -4.80 8.34
N SER A 98 10.92 -5.17 7.29
CA SER A 98 12.12 -4.43 6.88
C SER A 98 11.82 -3.02 6.36
N LEU A 99 10.54 -2.68 6.09
CA LEU A 99 10.14 -1.30 5.82
C LEU A 99 10.32 -0.38 7.04
N LEU A 100 10.40 -0.91 8.26
CA LEU A 100 10.60 -0.12 9.48
C LEU A 100 12.09 0.12 9.80
N LYS A 101 13.02 -0.57 9.11
CA LYS A 101 14.46 -0.45 9.36
C LYS A 101 14.97 0.97 9.10
N ALA A 102 15.82 1.46 10.00
CA ALA A 102 16.53 2.71 9.78
C ALA A 102 17.43 2.61 8.53
N GLY A 103 17.42 3.63 7.68
CA GLY A 103 18.21 3.68 6.46
C GLY A 103 17.72 2.80 5.31
N ALA A 104 16.58 2.10 5.44
CA ALA A 104 16.02 1.31 4.37
C ALA A 104 15.67 2.17 3.14
N LEU A 105 15.95 1.65 1.93
CA LEU A 105 15.59 2.30 0.67
C LEU A 105 14.07 2.42 0.50
N MET A 106 13.35 1.40 0.95
CA MET A 106 11.88 1.34 1.04
C MET A 106 11.52 1.46 2.50
N LYS A 107 10.77 2.49 2.88
CA LYS A 107 10.48 2.79 4.26
C LYS A 107 8.98 2.98 4.49
N LEU A 108 8.50 2.53 5.63
CA LEU A 108 7.18 2.84 6.17
C LEU A 108 7.35 3.73 7.40
N GLU A 109 6.55 4.79 7.48
CA GLU A 109 6.44 5.65 8.65
C GLU A 109 5.00 5.57 9.15
N VAL A 110 4.86 5.26 10.44
CA VAL A 110 3.56 5.19 11.12
C VAL A 110 3.60 6.20 12.25
N LEU A 111 2.62 7.11 12.27
CA LEU A 111 2.38 8.01 13.38
C LEU A 111 1.13 7.57 14.15
N ASP A 112 1.20 7.67 15.46
CA ASP A 112 0.09 7.40 16.35
C ASP A 112 -0.98 8.51 16.34
N SER A 113 -1.99 8.38 17.19
CA SER A 113 -3.08 9.35 17.33
C SER A 113 -2.63 10.73 17.80
N ASP A 114 -1.48 10.81 18.48
CA ASP A 114 -0.92 12.04 19.03
C ASP A 114 0.02 12.72 18.01
N GLY A 115 0.34 12.04 16.91
CA GLY A 115 1.24 12.50 15.85
C GLY A 115 2.70 12.10 16.07
N ASP A 116 2.98 11.33 17.13
CA ASP A 116 4.30 10.78 17.42
C ASP A 116 4.54 9.51 16.63
N ARG A 117 5.80 9.04 16.53
CA ARG A 117 6.06 7.75 15.89
C ARG A 117 5.39 6.63 16.68
N ALA A 118 4.57 5.85 16.00
CA ALA A 118 3.93 4.70 16.61
C ALA A 118 4.99 3.75 17.17
N TYR A 119 4.78 3.30 18.41
CA TYR A 119 5.69 2.40 19.07
C TYR A 119 5.64 1.02 18.40
N PHE A 120 6.81 0.49 18.08
CA PHE A 120 6.98 -0.82 17.47
C PHE A 120 7.98 -1.63 18.27
N SER A 121 7.56 -2.82 18.70
CA SER A 121 8.42 -3.85 19.26
C SER A 121 8.27 -5.09 18.39
N PRO A 122 9.36 -5.60 17.78
CA PRO A 122 9.30 -6.85 17.04
C PRO A 122 8.63 -7.95 17.87
N PRO A 123 7.82 -8.82 17.25
CA PRO A 123 7.12 -9.90 17.94
C PRO A 123 8.08 -10.99 18.47
N GLU A 124 9.32 -11.00 17.99
CA GLU A 124 10.37 -11.93 18.41
C GLU A 124 11.62 -11.16 18.82
N ASP A 125 12.12 -11.46 20.02
CA ASP A 125 13.33 -10.92 20.63
C ASP A 125 14.55 -11.84 20.49
N HIS A 126 14.34 -13.09 20.04
CA HIS A 126 15.40 -14.07 19.81
C HIS A 126 15.38 -14.57 18.36
N TYR A 127 16.56 -14.86 17.82
CA TYR A 127 16.68 -15.56 16.56
C TYR A 127 16.78 -17.07 16.80
N PRO A 128 16.29 -17.90 15.86
CA PRO A 128 16.54 -19.33 15.92
C PRO A 128 18.04 -19.63 15.70
N PRO A 129 18.49 -20.89 15.88
CA PRO A 129 19.88 -21.28 15.59
C PRO A 129 20.30 -20.92 14.16
N VAL A 130 21.56 -20.50 13.98
CA VAL A 130 22.10 -19.96 12.72
C VAL A 130 21.99 -20.98 11.57
N GLU A 131 22.02 -22.26 11.89
CA GLU A 131 21.95 -23.36 10.92
C GLU A 131 20.62 -23.38 10.15
N CYS A 132 19.57 -22.75 10.68
CA CYS A 132 18.30 -22.65 9.98
C CYS A 132 18.03 -21.29 9.33
N TRP A 133 18.94 -20.31 9.47
CA TRP A 133 18.72 -18.99 8.90
C TRP A 133 18.60 -19.04 7.38
N PRO A 134 17.64 -18.32 6.78
CA PRO A 134 17.57 -18.15 5.33
C PRO A 134 18.84 -17.48 4.84
N GLU A 135 19.31 -17.87 3.66
CA GLU A 135 20.56 -17.38 3.08
C GLU A 135 20.69 -15.85 3.10
N ALA A 136 19.61 -15.12 2.80
CA ALA A 136 19.62 -13.66 2.78
C ALA A 136 20.04 -13.02 4.13
N TYR A 137 19.85 -13.71 5.25
CA TYR A 137 20.28 -13.27 6.58
C TYR A 137 21.76 -13.55 6.87
N LEU A 138 22.40 -14.42 6.10
CA LEU A 138 23.83 -14.76 6.22
C LEU A 138 24.73 -13.84 5.39
N LEU A 139 24.16 -13.14 4.42
CA LEU A 139 24.88 -12.26 3.50
C LEU A 139 25.06 -10.86 4.10
N ASP A 140 26.12 -10.15 3.71
CA ASP A 140 26.22 -8.73 3.96
C ASP A 140 25.32 -7.89 3.02
N PHE A 141 25.34 -6.56 3.17
CA PHE A 141 24.52 -5.69 2.33
C PHE A 141 24.91 -5.74 0.85
N ALA A 142 26.22 -5.72 0.53
CA ALA A 142 26.69 -5.71 -0.84
C ALA A 142 26.39 -7.04 -1.54
N GLU A 143 26.59 -8.16 -0.83
CA GLU A 143 26.23 -9.50 -1.29
C GLU A 143 24.73 -9.65 -1.52
N ARG A 144 23.89 -9.16 -0.58
CA ARG A 144 22.43 -9.15 -0.78
C ARG A 144 22.02 -8.33 -2.00
N VAL A 145 22.59 -7.14 -2.18
CA VAL A 145 22.29 -6.31 -3.35
C VAL A 145 22.70 -7.04 -4.62
N ASN A 146 23.91 -7.59 -4.68
CA ASN A 146 24.39 -8.31 -5.86
C ASN A 146 23.53 -9.53 -6.19
N LYS A 147 23.02 -10.23 -5.18
CA LYS A 147 22.23 -11.45 -5.37
C LYS A 147 20.75 -11.22 -5.64
N TYR A 148 20.14 -10.25 -4.95
CA TYR A 148 18.68 -10.07 -4.96
C TYR A 148 18.22 -8.80 -5.66
N ALA A 149 19.12 -7.91 -6.08
CA ALA A 149 18.71 -6.81 -6.94
C ALA A 149 18.31 -7.33 -8.32
N PHE A 150 17.29 -6.74 -8.90
CA PHE A 150 16.79 -7.12 -10.22
C PHE A 150 16.37 -5.89 -11.01
N THR A 151 16.34 -6.04 -12.33
CA THR A 151 15.98 -4.96 -13.23
C THR A 151 14.46 -4.89 -13.40
N LEU A 152 13.89 -3.72 -13.11
CA LEU A 152 12.47 -3.43 -13.34
C LEU A 152 12.31 -2.70 -14.68
N GLY A 153 11.74 -3.37 -15.68
CA GLY A 153 11.50 -2.81 -17.02
C GLY A 153 10.35 -1.79 -17.07
N PRO A 154 10.22 -1.02 -18.17
CA PRO A 154 9.14 -0.05 -18.36
C PRO A 154 7.74 -0.66 -18.16
N GLY A 155 6.90 0.04 -17.41
CA GLY A 155 5.54 -0.39 -17.08
C GLY A 155 5.45 -1.61 -16.15
N LYS A 156 6.59 -2.11 -15.64
CA LYS A 156 6.61 -3.24 -14.68
C LYS A 156 6.57 -2.71 -13.26
N SER A 157 5.97 -3.52 -12.39
CA SER A 157 5.91 -3.25 -10.95
C SER A 157 6.33 -4.48 -10.15
N THR A 158 6.83 -4.22 -8.95
CA THR A 158 7.09 -5.23 -7.92
C THR A 158 6.46 -4.78 -6.61
N SER A 159 6.15 -5.71 -5.72
CA SER A 159 5.56 -5.43 -4.42
C SER A 159 6.17 -6.29 -3.33
N THR A 160 6.05 -5.84 -2.08
CA THR A 160 6.34 -6.67 -0.92
C THR A 160 5.56 -7.97 -0.98
N ALA A 161 6.22 -9.09 -0.65
CA ALA A 161 5.59 -10.41 -0.62
C ALA A 161 4.40 -10.44 0.35
N SER A 162 3.33 -11.14 -0.02
CA SER A 162 2.08 -11.19 0.73
C SER A 162 2.05 -12.39 1.66
N TYR A 163 2.23 -12.16 2.95
CA TYR A 163 2.09 -13.20 3.97
C TYR A 163 1.76 -12.59 5.33
N SER A 164 1.15 -13.42 6.19
CA SER A 164 0.90 -13.09 7.60
C SER A 164 2.15 -13.36 8.42
N TYR A 165 2.28 -12.72 9.58
CA TYR A 165 3.36 -13.00 10.49
C TYR A 165 3.37 -14.49 10.86
N GLN A 166 4.58 -15.05 10.90
CA GLN A 166 4.86 -16.42 11.31
C GLN A 166 6.12 -16.40 12.17
N PRO A 167 6.16 -17.12 13.31
CA PRO A 167 7.36 -17.21 14.12
C PRO A 167 8.56 -17.70 13.30
N ARG A 168 9.73 -17.08 13.45
CA ARG A 168 10.94 -17.41 12.68
C ARG A 168 11.32 -18.86 12.83
N PHE A 169 11.19 -19.45 14.02
CA PHE A 169 11.49 -20.87 14.21
C PHE A 169 10.63 -21.77 13.31
N GLU A 170 9.33 -21.49 13.24
CA GLU A 170 8.41 -22.22 12.36
C GLU A 170 8.74 -22.00 10.88
N ALA A 171 9.03 -20.74 10.50
CA ALA A 171 9.30 -20.38 9.12
C ALA A 171 10.66 -20.93 8.61
N TRP A 172 11.69 -20.89 9.45
CA TRP A 172 13.08 -21.10 9.04
C TRP A 172 13.59 -22.50 9.37
N CYS A 173 13.32 -22.96 10.60
CA CYS A 173 13.75 -24.28 11.06
C CYS A 173 12.74 -25.36 10.64
N GLU A 174 11.44 -25.15 10.88
CA GLU A 174 10.42 -26.15 10.55
C GLU A 174 9.91 -26.05 9.11
N LYS A 175 10.21 -24.94 8.41
CA LYS A 175 9.80 -24.68 7.02
C LYS A 175 8.28 -24.80 6.80
N LYS A 176 7.48 -24.44 7.82
CA LYS A 176 6.02 -24.39 7.71
C LYS A 176 5.62 -23.34 6.68
N PRO A 177 4.60 -23.60 5.84
CA PRO A 177 4.14 -22.60 4.87
C PRO A 177 3.61 -21.35 5.58
N PRO A 178 3.80 -20.16 5.00
CA PRO A 178 3.33 -18.92 5.61
C PRO A 178 1.80 -18.89 5.70
N PRO A 179 1.23 -18.42 6.82
CA PRO A 179 -0.21 -18.23 6.92
C PRO A 179 -0.69 -17.17 5.91
N THR A 180 -1.87 -17.37 5.32
CA THR A 180 -2.46 -16.47 4.31
C THR A 180 -3.79 -15.90 4.79
N GLN A 181 -3.76 -14.90 5.67
CA GLN A 181 -5.00 -14.26 6.15
C GLN A 181 -5.48 -13.12 5.26
N ARG A 182 -4.59 -12.39 4.56
CA ARG A 182 -4.97 -11.30 3.64
C ARG A 182 -4.17 -11.35 2.34
N VAL A 183 -4.73 -12.00 1.33
CA VAL A 183 -4.11 -12.16 0.01
C VAL A 183 -3.73 -10.78 -0.56
N GLY A 184 -2.49 -10.65 -1.01
CA GLY A 184 -1.96 -9.41 -1.59
C GLY A 184 -1.37 -8.42 -0.59
N PHE A 185 -1.44 -8.68 0.72
CA PHE A 185 -0.90 -7.79 1.76
C PHE A 185 0.04 -8.54 2.69
N ALA A 186 0.99 -7.80 3.25
CA ALA A 186 1.92 -8.29 4.26
C ALA A 186 1.51 -7.76 5.63
N GLU A 187 1.49 -8.64 6.62
CA GLU A 187 1.34 -8.23 8.02
C GLU A 187 2.64 -7.64 8.54
N ILE A 188 2.54 -6.52 9.26
CA ILE A 188 3.60 -6.00 10.12
C ILE A 188 3.05 -6.01 11.53
N ARG A 189 3.53 -6.98 12.32
CA ARG A 189 3.10 -7.22 13.70
C ARG A 189 4.09 -6.60 14.68
N GLY A 190 3.59 -6.14 15.83
CA GLY A 190 4.43 -5.60 16.91
C GLY A 190 4.16 -4.14 17.25
N PHE A 191 3.11 -3.54 16.68
CA PHE A 191 2.70 -2.19 17.03
C PHE A 191 1.94 -2.18 18.36
N GLN A 192 2.20 -1.16 19.17
CA GLN A 192 1.39 -0.84 20.34
C GLN A 192 0.57 0.40 20.02
N PHE A 193 -0.66 0.21 19.57
CA PHE A 193 -1.55 1.31 19.22
C PHE A 193 -2.44 1.72 20.38
N LYS A 194 -2.65 3.03 20.51
CA LYS A 194 -3.79 3.57 21.26
C LYS A 194 -5.01 3.61 20.33
N PRO A 195 -6.24 3.53 20.85
CA PRO A 195 -7.42 3.83 20.04
C PRO A 195 -7.37 5.26 19.48
N GLY A 196 -7.78 5.44 18.23
CA GLY A 196 -7.83 6.75 17.57
C GLY A 196 -7.33 6.74 16.12
N VAL A 197 -7.27 7.92 15.51
CA VAL A 197 -6.88 8.07 14.10
C VAL A 197 -5.36 8.20 13.97
N HIS A 198 -4.77 7.24 13.29
CA HIS A 198 -3.34 7.13 13.02
C HIS A 198 -3.06 7.51 11.57
N THR A 199 -1.79 7.75 11.25
CA THR A 199 -1.36 7.98 9.87
C THR A 199 -0.19 7.11 9.47
N VAL A 200 -0.16 6.71 8.20
CA VAL A 200 0.93 5.93 7.63
C VAL A 200 1.31 6.49 6.27
N ARG A 201 2.60 6.51 5.95
CA ARG A 201 3.11 6.78 4.61
C ARG A 201 4.26 5.87 4.28
N SER A 202 4.51 5.70 2.99
CA SER A 202 5.72 5.05 2.52
C SER A 202 6.63 6.04 1.81
N SER A 203 7.92 5.73 1.80
CA SER A 203 8.90 6.48 1.02
C SER A 203 9.87 5.55 0.34
N TYR A 204 10.40 6.02 -0.79
CA TYR A 204 11.46 5.39 -1.54
C TYR A 204 12.58 6.40 -1.71
N ASN A 205 13.73 6.07 -1.12
CA ASN A 205 14.93 6.90 -1.18
C ASN A 205 16.06 6.07 -1.75
N ARG A 206 16.37 6.33 -3.01
CA ARG A 206 17.48 5.73 -3.72
C ARG A 206 18.48 6.82 -4.05
N THR A 207 19.66 6.74 -3.45
CA THR A 207 20.81 7.55 -3.88
C THR A 207 21.78 6.62 -4.60
N PRO A 208 22.16 6.87 -5.86
CA PRO A 208 23.14 6.04 -6.54
C PRO A 208 24.48 6.06 -5.78
N PRO A 209 25.24 4.94 -5.78
CA PRO A 209 26.58 4.91 -5.18
C PRO A 209 27.48 5.98 -5.81
N LYS A 210 28.31 6.65 -5.02
CA LYS A 210 29.31 7.59 -5.56
C LYS A 210 30.21 6.86 -6.55
N GLY A 211 30.28 7.35 -7.80
CA GLY A 211 31.13 6.80 -8.85
C GLY A 211 30.46 5.85 -9.84
N SER A 212 29.15 5.54 -9.70
CA SER A 212 28.45 4.74 -10.71
C SER A 212 28.20 5.58 -11.99
N ARG A 213 29.05 5.44 -13.00
CA ARG A 213 28.75 5.87 -14.37
C ARG A 213 28.16 4.69 -15.14
N ASN A 214 26.93 4.86 -15.65
CA ASN A 214 26.23 4.05 -16.65
C ASN A 214 25.68 2.68 -16.23
N ILE A 215 24.34 2.61 -16.14
CA ILE A 215 23.40 1.91 -17.06
C ILE A 215 22.03 2.02 -16.37
N GLY A 216 21.05 2.73 -16.97
CA GLY A 216 19.63 2.67 -16.59
C GLY A 216 19.23 3.11 -15.18
N ASN A 217 20.16 3.52 -14.31
CA ASN A 217 19.79 4.01 -12.99
C ASN A 217 19.21 5.42 -13.12
N PRO A 218 17.98 5.67 -12.63
CA PRO A 218 17.55 7.03 -12.44
C PRO A 218 18.55 7.77 -11.54
N ASP A 219 18.63 9.08 -11.73
CA ASP A 219 19.22 10.00 -10.76
C ASP A 219 18.71 9.72 -9.35
N ALA A 220 19.32 10.32 -8.33
CA ALA A 220 18.86 10.16 -6.95
C ALA A 220 17.33 10.39 -6.86
N VAL A 221 16.59 9.31 -6.57
CA VAL A 221 15.12 9.35 -6.47
C VAL A 221 14.75 9.43 -5.01
N ARG A 222 13.98 10.45 -4.67
CA ARG A 222 13.32 10.56 -3.37
C ARG A 222 11.85 10.85 -3.61
N VAL A 223 10.99 9.92 -3.18
CA VAL A 223 9.54 10.06 -3.29
C VAL A 223 8.89 9.52 -2.03
N ALA A 224 7.84 10.20 -1.56
CA ALA A 224 7.02 9.76 -0.45
C ALA A 224 5.55 9.86 -0.84
N THR A 225 4.75 8.87 -0.45
CA THR A 225 3.30 8.95 -0.64
C THR A 225 2.71 10.05 0.25
N PRO A 226 1.53 10.58 -0.09
CA PRO A 226 0.70 11.26 0.89
C PRO A 226 0.48 10.38 2.13
N TRP A 227 0.14 11.03 3.24
CA TRP A 227 -0.30 10.33 4.46
C TRP A 227 -1.66 9.67 4.22
N LEU A 228 -1.75 8.39 4.53
CA LEU A 228 -2.97 7.60 4.58
C LEU A 228 -3.43 7.53 6.04
N ARG A 229 -4.71 7.84 6.28
CA ARG A 229 -5.32 7.78 7.62
C ARG A 229 -5.95 6.41 7.85
N PHE A 230 -5.74 5.85 9.03
CA PHE A 230 -6.45 4.65 9.48
C PHE A 230 -6.89 4.83 10.94
N GLU A 231 -7.94 4.12 11.32
CA GLU A 231 -8.49 4.14 12.66
C GLU A 231 -8.10 2.88 13.41
N VAL A 232 -7.66 3.06 14.65
CA VAL A 232 -7.48 1.99 15.61
C VAL A 232 -8.66 2.03 16.57
N LEU A 233 -9.44 0.95 16.55
CA LEU A 233 -10.54 0.69 17.45
C LEU A 233 -10.01 0.09 18.77
N PRO A 234 -10.74 0.22 19.88
CA PRO A 234 -10.43 -0.48 21.13
C PRO A 234 -10.18 -1.98 20.95
#